data_AF-A0AA37PSG6-F1
#
_entry.id   AF-A0AA37PSG6-F1
#
_cell.length_a   1.000
_cell.length_b   1.000
_cell.length_c   1.000
_cell.angle_alpha   90.00
_cell.angle_beta   90.00
_cell.angle_gamma   90.00
#
_symmetry.space_group_name_H-M   'P 1'
#
loop_
_entity.id
_entity.type
_entity.pdbx_description
1 polymer ?
#
loop_
_entity_poly.entity_id
_entity_poly.type
_entity_poly.pdbx_seq_one_letter_code
_entity_poly.pdbx_strand_id
1 'polypeptide(L)'
;MATRFMTDPHAMRAMAGHFEMHAQTVSDEARRMWSSSMNIAGAGWSGQAQATSYDTMGQMNQAFTNIINMLHDVRDGLIRDANNYETQEQASQQALGH
;
A
#
# COMPACT_ATOMS: atom_id res chain seq x y z
N MET A 1 3.63 19.98 -13.61
CA MET A 1 4.48 18.86 -13.15
C MET A 1 3.72 17.53 -13.05
N ALA A 2 2.47 17.50 -12.57
CA ALA A 2 1.67 16.26 -12.50
C ALA A 2 1.50 15.53 -13.85
N THR A 3 1.30 16.26 -14.96
CA THR A 3 1.11 15.66 -16.29
C THR A 3 2.30 14.84 -16.77
N ARG A 4 3.53 15.27 -16.45
CA ARG A 4 4.76 14.56 -16.82
C ARG A 4 4.96 13.28 -16.00
N PHE A 5 4.52 13.31 -14.73
CA PHE A 5 4.52 12.13 -13.87
C PHE A 5 3.50 11.08 -14.36
N MET A 6 2.41 11.54 -14.98
CA MET A 6 1.38 10.68 -15.57
C MET A 6 1.75 10.12 -16.94
N THR A 7 2.92 10.45 -17.51
CA THR A 7 3.36 9.94 -18.82
C THR A 7 4.81 9.44 -18.84
N ASP A 8 5.55 9.52 -17.72
CA ASP A 8 6.94 9.06 -17.62
C ASP A 8 6.98 7.69 -16.93
N PRO A 9 7.27 6.59 -17.66
CA PRO A 9 7.31 5.23 -17.11
C PRO A 9 8.34 5.05 -15.99
N HIS A 10 9.47 5.77 -16.01
CA HIS A 10 10.48 5.66 -14.96
C HIS A 10 10.02 6.32 -13.66
N ALA A 11 9.39 7.50 -13.76
CA ALA A 11 8.83 8.20 -12.61
C ALA A 11 7.70 7.40 -11.94
N MET A 12 6.83 6.78 -12.74
CA MET A 12 5.77 5.89 -12.23
C MET A 12 6.33 4.69 -11.46
N ARG A 13 7.37 4.03 -11.99
CA ARG A 13 8.02 2.91 -11.32
C ARG A 13 8.73 3.32 -10.03
N ALA A 14 9.36 4.50 -10.01
CA ALA A 14 9.95 5.05 -8.79
C ALA A 14 8.86 5.26 -7.72
N MET A 15 7.72 5.85 -8.10
CA MET A 15 6.58 6.02 -7.20
C MET A 15 6.01 4.70 -6.71
N ALA A 16 5.88 3.69 -7.58
CA ALA A 16 5.47 2.35 -7.18
C ALA A 16 6.41 1.76 -6.12
N GLY A 17 7.73 1.96 -6.25
CA GLY A 17 8.70 1.58 -5.22
C GLY A 17 8.49 2.32 -3.88
N HIS A 18 8.09 3.60 -3.91
CA HIS A 18 7.73 4.33 -2.69
C HIS A 18 6.47 3.75 -2.03
N PHE A 19 5.45 3.40 -2.80
CA PHE A 19 4.23 2.76 -2.26
C PHE A 19 4.53 1.39 -1.63
N GLU A 20 5.42 0.61 -2.23
CA GLU A 20 5.90 -0.65 -1.66
C GLU A 20 6.57 -0.44 -0.29
N MET A 21 7.48 0.54 -0.20
CA MET A 21 8.14 0.89 1.07
C MET A 21 7.13 1.34 2.14
N HIS A 22 6.10 2.09 1.75
CA HIS A 22 5.04 2.52 2.66
C HIS A 22 4.20 1.32 3.13
N ALA A 23 3.87 0.37 2.24
CA ALA A 23 3.14 -0.84 2.60
C ALA A 23 3.91 -1.68 3.63
N GLN A 24 5.22 -1.82 3.45
CA GLN A 24 6.10 -2.49 4.41
C GLN A 24 6.12 -1.78 5.76
N THR A 25 6.28 -0.45 5.75
CA THR A 25 6.29 0.37 6.98
C THR A 25 4.97 0.25 7.75
N VAL A 26 3.83 0.33 7.06
CA VAL A 26 2.50 0.19 7.67
C VAL A 26 2.30 -1.22 8.22
N SER A 27 2.76 -2.25 7.52
CA SER A 27 2.70 -3.65 7.98
C SER A 27 3.50 -3.87 9.27
N ASP A 28 4.71 -3.31 9.34
CA ASP A 28 5.54 -3.41 10.54
C ASP A 28 4.94 -2.64 11.72
N GLU A 29 4.38 -1.45 11.48
CA GLU A 29 3.71 -0.69 12.53
C GLU A 29 2.44 -1.38 13.02
N ALA A 30 1.65 -1.96 12.11
CA ALA A 30 0.46 -2.76 12.46
C ALA A 30 0.83 -3.96 13.35
N ARG A 31 1.93 -4.65 13.04
CA ARG A 31 2.45 -5.77 13.87
C ARG A 31 2.88 -5.30 15.25
N ARG A 32 3.56 -4.16 15.35
CA ARG A 32 3.97 -3.57 16.64
C ARG A 32 2.76 -3.17 17.47
N MET A 33 1.78 -2.51 16.86
CA MET A 33 0.53 -2.14 17.52
C MET A 33 -0.22 -3.37 18.03
N TRP A 34 -0.34 -4.42 17.21
CA TRP A 34 -0.95 -5.69 17.61
C TRP A 34 -0.27 -6.30 18.85
N SER A 35 1.06 -6.37 18.84
CA SER A 35 1.84 -6.87 19.99
C SER A 35 1.66 -6.00 21.24
N SER A 36 1.67 -4.67 21.07
CA SER A 36 1.42 -3.71 22.17
C SER A 36 0.04 -3.92 22.79
N SER A 37 -0.99 -4.06 21.97
CA SER A 37 -2.36 -4.27 22.44
C SER A 37 -2.55 -5.63 23.17
N MET A 38 -1.84 -6.68 22.78
CA MET A 38 -1.81 -7.95 23.53
C MET A 38 -1.18 -7.79 24.92
N ASN A 39 -0.08 -7.04 25.02
CA ASN A 39 0.57 -6.75 26.30
C ASN A 39 -0.33 -5.92 27.22
N ILE A 40 -1.08 -4.94 26.67
CA ILE A 40 -2.02 -4.10 27.44
C ILE A 40 -3.22 -4.91 27.94
N ALA A 41 -3.78 -5.80 27.10
CA ALA A 41 -4.86 -6.69 27.52
C ALA A 41 -4.42 -7.63 28.67
N GLY A 42 -3.15 -8.04 28.68
CA GLY A 42 -2.55 -8.83 29.78
C GLY A 42 -2.30 -8.03 31.07
N ALA A 43 -2.26 -6.70 31.01
CA ALA A 43 -1.89 -5.82 32.14
C ALA A 43 -3.07 -5.37 33.03
N GLY A 44 -4.28 -5.92 32.84
CA GLY A 44 -5.37 -5.74 33.81
C GLY A 44 -6.75 -5.39 33.26
N TRP A 45 -7.00 -5.54 31.95
CA TRP A 45 -8.34 -5.34 31.39
C TRP A 45 -9.11 -6.65 31.52
N SER A 46 -9.73 -6.91 32.68
CA SER A 46 -10.55 -8.10 32.90
C SER A 46 -12.04 -7.82 32.62
N GLY A 47 -12.77 -8.83 32.14
CA GLY A 47 -14.22 -8.74 31.90
C GLY A 47 -14.60 -8.04 30.59
N GLN A 48 -15.57 -7.12 30.60
CA GLN A 48 -16.07 -6.45 29.38
C GLN A 48 -14.98 -5.64 28.66
N ALA A 49 -14.01 -5.10 29.38
CA ALA A 49 -12.86 -4.41 28.78
C ALA A 49 -12.01 -5.34 27.90
N GLN A 50 -11.91 -6.63 28.26
CA GLN A 50 -11.21 -7.63 27.46
C GLN A 50 -11.94 -7.91 26.14
N ALA A 51 -13.26 -8.08 26.19
CA ALA A 51 -14.08 -8.33 25.00
C ALA A 51 -14.03 -7.15 24.02
N THR A 52 -14.22 -5.92 24.50
CA THR A 52 -14.11 -4.70 23.68
C THR A 52 -12.71 -4.51 23.11
N SER A 53 -11.66 -4.91 23.83
CA SER A 53 -10.29 -4.88 23.30
C SER A 53 -10.12 -5.81 22.12
N TYR A 54 -10.59 -7.07 22.24
CA TYR A 54 -10.51 -8.01 21.13
C TYR A 54 -11.28 -7.53 19.90
N ASP A 55 -12.46 -6.94 20.09
CA ASP A 55 -13.24 -6.38 18.98
C ASP A 55 -12.52 -5.19 18.32
N THR A 56 -11.99 -4.27 19.13
CA THR A 56 -11.21 -3.12 18.64
C THR A 56 -9.96 -3.59 17.90
N MET A 57 -9.28 -4.61 18.41
CA MET A 57 -8.12 -5.22 17.76
C MET A 57 -8.48 -5.90 16.44
N GLY A 58 -9.61 -6.59 16.36
CA GLY A 58 -10.11 -7.17 15.12
C GLY A 58 -10.40 -6.11 14.05
N GLN A 59 -11.07 -5.03 14.44
CA GLN A 59 -11.34 -3.88 13.56
C GLN A 59 -10.04 -3.21 13.10
N MET A 60 -9.07 -3.01 13.99
CA MET A 60 -7.76 -2.44 13.63
C MET A 60 -7.01 -3.34 12.66
N ASN A 61 -6.96 -4.66 12.89
CA ASN A 61 -6.29 -5.59 11.98
C ASN A 61 -6.93 -5.57 10.57
N GLN A 62 -8.26 -5.49 10.51
CA GLN A 62 -8.97 -5.37 9.24
C GLN A 62 -8.65 -4.02 8.55
N ALA A 63 -8.62 -2.92 9.29
CA ALA A 63 -8.27 -1.61 8.76
C ALA A 63 -6.84 -1.57 8.20
N PHE A 64 -5.85 -2.14 8.90
CA PHE A 64 -4.48 -2.23 8.41
C PHE A 64 -4.39 -3.08 7.14
N THR A 65 -5.08 -4.22 7.11
CA THR A 65 -5.14 -5.08 5.91
C THR A 65 -5.69 -4.30 4.71
N ASN A 66 -6.77 -3.52 4.91
CA ASN A 66 -7.34 -2.69 3.86
C ASN A 66 -6.36 -1.62 3.37
N ILE A 67 -5.63 -0.97 4.28
CA ILE A 67 -4.62 0.04 3.92
C ILE A 67 -3.50 -0.59 3.08
N ILE A 68 -2.97 -1.73 3.50
CA ILE A 68 -1.92 -2.45 2.77
C ILE A 68 -2.41 -2.84 1.37
N ASN A 69 -3.63 -3.36 1.25
CA ASN A 69 -4.22 -3.69 -0.04
C ASN A 69 -4.33 -2.45 -0.94
N MET A 70 -4.82 -1.31 -0.42
CA MET A 70 -4.88 -0.07 -1.19
C MET A 70 -3.49 0.40 -1.66
N LEU A 71 -2.45 0.27 -0.82
CA LEU A 71 -1.08 0.64 -1.19
C LEU A 71 -0.55 -0.26 -2.30
N HIS A 72 -0.83 -1.56 -2.25
CA HIS A 72 -0.48 -2.50 -3.32
C HIS A 72 -1.26 -2.23 -4.61
N ASP A 73 -2.56 -1.91 -4.51
CA ASP A 73 -3.39 -1.59 -5.68
C ASP A 73 -2.85 -0.36 -6.43
N VAL A 74 -2.43 0.67 -5.69
CA VAL A 74 -1.81 1.87 -6.30
C VAL A 74 -0.46 1.54 -6.93
N ARG A 75 0.39 0.75 -6.25
CA ARG A 75 1.67 0.27 -6.80
C ARG A 75 1.45 -0.47 -8.13
N ASP A 76 0.51 -1.40 -8.15
CA ASP A 76 0.25 -2.25 -9.32
C ASP A 76 -0.36 -1.46 -10.47
N GLY A 77 -1.21 -0.47 -10.17
CA GLY A 77 -1.73 0.50 -11.14
C GLY A 77 -0.61 1.30 -11.79
N LEU A 78 0.31 1.86 -11.01
CA LEU A 78 1.45 2.62 -11.51
C LEU A 78 2.37 1.79 -12.42
N ILE A 79 2.63 0.54 -12.06
CA ILE A 79 3.44 -0.38 -12.88
C ILE A 79 2.73 -0.70 -14.19
N ARG A 80 1.42 -0.98 -14.14
CA ARG A 80 0.61 -1.26 -15.33
C ARG A 80 0.62 -0.06 -16.29
N ASP A 81 0.40 1.15 -15.76
CA ASP A 81 0.38 2.37 -16.56
C ASP A 81 1.74 2.64 -17.19
N ALA A 82 2.83 2.47 -16.46
CA ALA A 82 4.19 2.59 -16.99
C ALA A 82 4.42 1.67 -18.21
N ASN A 83 4.00 0.41 -18.12
CA ASN A 83 4.13 -0.55 -19.21
C ASN A 83 3.26 -0.18 -20.42
N ASN A 84 2.06 0.34 -20.18
CA ASN A 84 1.17 0.81 -21.24
C ASN A 84 1.80 1.98 -22.01
N TYR A 85 2.38 2.95 -21.29
CA TYR A 85 3.06 4.10 -21.91
C TYR A 85 4.26 3.67 -22.75
N GLU A 86 5.13 2.80 -22.23
CA GLU A 86 6.28 2.30 -23.02
C GLU A 86 5.85 1.58 -24.29
N THR A 87 4.81 0.75 -24.20
CA THR A 87 4.28 0.02 -25.36
C THR A 87 3.71 1.00 -26.40
N GLN A 88 2.99 2.02 -25.95
CA GLN A 88 2.43 3.05 -26.84
C GLN A 88 3.53 3.87 -27.50
N GLU A 89 4.60 4.23 -26.77
CA GLU A 89 5.74 4.95 -27.34
C GLU A 89 6.47 4.11 -28.39
N GLN A 90 6.74 2.83 -28.12
CA GLN A 90 7.36 1.93 -29.10
C GLN A 90 6.52 1.78 -30.37
N ALA A 91 5.20 1.58 -30.22
CA ALA A 91 4.29 1.49 -31.36
C ALA A 91 4.26 2.79 -32.17
N SER A 92 4.29 3.94 -31.49
CA SER A 92 4.34 5.25 -32.14
C SER A 92 5.65 5.47 -32.89
N GLN A 93 6.79 5.08 -32.33
CA GLN A 93 8.09 5.15 -33.00
C GLN A 93 8.15 4.28 -34.26
N GLN A 94 7.55 3.08 -34.23
CA GLN A 94 7.45 2.23 -35.40
C GLN A 94 6.56 2.83 -36.49
N ALA A 95 5.42 3.42 -36.11
CA ALA A 95 4.50 4.07 -37.04
C ALA A 95 5.07 5.34 -37.68
N LEU A 96 5.91 6.09 -36.94
CA LEU A 96 6.57 7.32 -37.41
C LEU A 96 7.88 7.05 -38.18
N GLY A 97 8.46 5.86 -38.03
CA GLY A 97 9.65 5.41 -38.77
C GLY A 97 9.36 4.82 -40.16
N HIS A 98 8.08 4.76 -40.54
CA HIS A 98 7.58 4.41 -41.87
C HIS A 98 7.05 5.64 -42.60
#